data_AF-A0A7V9JVX3-F1
#
_entry.id   AF-A0A7V9JVX3-F1
#
_cell.length_a   1.000
_cell.length_b   1.000
_cell.length_c   1.000
_cell.angle_alpha   90.00
_cell.angle_beta   90.00
_cell.angle_gamma   90.00
#
_symmetry.space_group_name_H-M   'P 1'
#
loop_
_entity.id
_entity.type
_entity.pdbx_description
1 polymer ?
#
loop_
_entity_poly.entity_id
_entity_poly.type
_entity_poly.pdbx_seq_one_letter_code
_entity_poly.pdbx_strand_id
1 'polypeptide(L)'
;YTVVPFDKIIETVLKGKADAGLLIHEGQLFYKQIGLVKVLDLGEWWFEKTGLPLPMGGNVIRRDLGADLMKEVSNCLHKSIVYSLENREDALAYAMQFARDMPPELADRFVAMWVNDLTLDYGTRGREGVKLLLKEGFEKGIIPHQVEVEFVE
;
A
#
# COMPACT_ATOMS: atom_id res chain seq x y z
N TYR A 1 -12.77 17.74 7.88
CA TYR A 1 -12.77 16.85 6.70
C TYR A 1 -13.96 15.93 6.79
N THR A 2 -14.34 15.29 5.69
CA THR A 2 -15.44 14.31 5.64
C THR A 2 -14.85 12.94 5.36
N VAL A 3 -15.31 11.91 6.08
CA VAL A 3 -14.93 10.51 5.81
C VAL A 3 -15.98 9.89 4.90
N VAL A 4 -15.53 9.36 3.77
CA VAL A 4 -16.36 8.60 2.84
C VAL A 4 -15.62 7.31 2.44
N PRO A 5 -16.34 6.27 2.00
CA PRO A 5 -15.72 5.12 1.36
C PRO A 5 -14.81 5.54 0.20
N PHE A 6 -13.69 4.83 -0.01
CA PHE A 6 -12.68 5.24 -0.99
C PHE A 6 -13.23 5.34 -2.43
N ASP A 7 -14.18 4.47 -2.77
CA ASP A 7 -14.91 4.42 -4.04
C ASP A 7 -15.89 5.61 -4.23
N LYS A 8 -16.16 6.37 -3.17
CA LYS A 8 -17.02 7.56 -3.18
C LYS A 8 -16.26 8.88 -3.20
N ILE A 9 -14.94 8.86 -3.07
CA ILE A 9 -14.12 10.08 -2.99
C ILE A 9 -14.24 10.91 -4.27
N ILE A 10 -14.06 10.27 -5.42
CA ILE A 10 -14.15 10.92 -6.75
C ILE A 10 -15.54 11.55 -6.95
N GLU A 11 -16.61 10.79 -6.69
CA GLU A 11 -17.99 11.26 -6.81
C GLU A 11 -18.26 12.47 -5.90
N THR A 12 -17.70 12.45 -4.68
CA THR A 12 -17.85 13.52 -3.69
C THR A 12 -17.20 14.83 -4.17
N VAL A 13 -16.00 14.75 -4.75
CA VAL A 13 -15.29 15.92 -5.31
C VAL A 13 -16.03 16.45 -6.53
N LEU A 14 -16.42 15.59 -7.48
CA LEU A 14 -17.14 16.00 -8.69
C LEU A 14 -18.48 16.67 -8.40
N LYS A 15 -19.16 16.28 -7.32
CA LYS A 15 -20.42 16.90 -6.86
C LYS A 15 -20.21 18.20 -6.08
N GLY A 16 -18.98 18.69 -5.94
CA GLY A 16 -18.66 19.90 -5.18
C GLY A 16 -18.91 19.76 -3.67
N LYS A 17 -18.97 18.53 -3.15
CA LYS A 17 -19.18 18.28 -1.71
C LYS A 17 -17.86 18.32 -0.91
N ALA A 18 -16.73 18.35 -1.60
CA ALA A 18 -15.40 18.53 -1.04
C ALA A 18 -14.50 19.22 -2.07
N ASP A 19 -13.56 20.05 -1.61
CA ASP A 19 -12.62 20.78 -2.47
C ASP A 19 -11.53 19.88 -3.08
N ALA A 20 -11.17 18.81 -2.37
CA ALA A 20 -10.16 17.83 -2.78
C ALA A 20 -10.47 16.44 -2.20
N GLY A 21 -9.87 15.41 -2.79
CA GLY A 21 -10.01 14.01 -2.35
C GLY A 21 -8.66 13.30 -2.25
N LEU A 22 -8.47 12.55 -1.18
CA LEU A 22 -7.30 11.67 -1.01
C LEU A 22 -7.58 10.34 -1.71
N LEU A 23 -7.00 10.14 -2.89
CA LEU A 23 -7.19 8.90 -3.65
C LEU A 23 -6.22 7.81 -3.17
N ILE A 24 -6.78 6.63 -2.92
CA ILE A 24 -6.06 5.37 -2.69
C ILE A 24 -6.59 4.30 -3.66
N HIS A 25 -5.96 3.13 -3.68
CA HIS A 25 -6.30 2.02 -4.60
C HIS A 25 -6.28 2.47 -6.08
N GLU A 26 -7.23 2.01 -6.89
CA GLU A 26 -7.29 2.20 -8.33
C GLU A 26 -7.61 3.63 -8.78
N GLY A 27 -8.19 4.45 -7.90
CA GLY A 27 -8.58 5.84 -8.21
C GLY A 27 -7.43 6.69 -8.73
N GLN A 28 -6.20 6.37 -8.32
CA GLN A 28 -4.97 7.04 -8.78
C GLN A 28 -4.67 6.85 -10.28
N LEU A 29 -5.26 5.85 -10.94
CA LEU A 29 -4.94 5.54 -12.34
C LEU A 29 -5.82 6.28 -13.34
N PHE A 30 -7.05 6.64 -12.97
CA PHE A 30 -8.03 7.19 -13.92
C PHE A 30 -8.58 8.58 -13.55
N TYR A 31 -8.19 9.18 -12.42
CA TYR A 31 -8.68 10.52 -12.04
C TYR A 31 -8.48 11.58 -13.15
N LYS A 32 -7.40 11.49 -13.94
CA LYS A 32 -7.16 12.40 -15.07
C LYS A 32 -8.19 12.25 -16.18
N GLN A 33 -8.66 11.03 -16.44
CA GLN A 33 -9.61 10.73 -17.52
C GLN A 33 -11.01 11.32 -17.26
N ILE A 34 -11.31 11.56 -15.98
CA ILE A 34 -12.59 12.13 -15.51
C ILE A 34 -12.47 13.63 -15.16
N GLY A 35 -11.42 14.29 -15.63
CA GLY A 35 -11.26 15.75 -15.53
C GLY A 35 -10.71 16.26 -14.19
N LEU A 36 -10.24 15.38 -13.30
CA LEU A 36 -9.56 15.80 -12.06
C LEU A 36 -8.06 16.04 -12.31
N VAL A 37 -7.47 16.89 -11.48
CA VAL A 37 -6.04 17.24 -11.54
C VAL A 37 -5.31 16.76 -10.27
N LYS A 38 -4.03 16.35 -10.41
CA LYS A 38 -3.18 15.98 -9.28
C LYS A 38 -2.78 17.27 -8.54
N VAL A 39 -3.22 17.41 -7.29
CA VAL A 39 -2.82 18.55 -6.43
C VAL A 39 -1.50 18.27 -5.74
N LEU A 40 -1.35 17.04 -5.21
CA LEU A 40 -0.17 16.59 -4.48
C LEU A 40 -0.01 15.09 -4.66
N ASP A 41 1.24 14.65 -4.76
CA ASP A 41 1.62 13.24 -4.66
C ASP A 41 2.29 13.00 -3.31
N LEU A 42 1.63 12.24 -2.45
CA LEU A 42 2.14 11.99 -1.10
C LEU A 42 3.38 11.09 -1.10
N GLY A 43 3.57 10.26 -2.13
CA GLY A 43 4.76 9.44 -2.29
C GLY A 43 5.97 10.28 -2.66
N GLU A 44 5.83 11.15 -3.67
CA GLU A 44 6.88 12.10 -4.08
C GLU A 44 7.22 13.05 -2.93
N TRP A 45 6.21 13.66 -2.30
CA TRP A 45 6.39 14.56 -1.16
C TRP A 45 7.10 13.91 0.03
N TRP A 46 6.73 12.66 0.37
CA TRP A 46 7.38 11.92 1.44
C TRP A 46 8.85 11.63 1.10
N PHE A 47 9.12 11.22 -0.14
CA PHE A 47 10.47 10.94 -0.60
C PHE A 47 11.35 12.19 -0.60
N GLU A 48 10.84 13.34 -1.08
CA GLU A 48 11.56 14.62 -1.04
C GLU A 48 11.91 15.03 0.39
N LYS A 49 11.00 14.80 1.34
CA LYS A 49 11.19 15.17 2.74
C LYS A 49 12.17 14.24 3.48
N THR A 50 12.16 12.95 3.17
CA THR A 50 12.81 11.92 4.02
C THR A 50 13.94 11.15 3.33
N GLY A 51 14.00 11.17 2.00
CA GLY A 51 14.88 10.30 1.21
C GLY A 51 14.50 8.82 1.25
N LEU A 52 13.37 8.46 1.88
CA LEU A 52 12.91 7.09 2.10
C LEU A 52 11.62 6.81 1.32
N PRO A 53 11.38 5.57 0.88
CA PRO A 53 10.10 5.20 0.29
C PRO A 53 8.96 5.36 1.32
N LEU A 54 7.77 5.74 0.86
CA LEU A 54 6.58 5.85 1.70
C LEU A 54 6.02 4.45 2.01
N PRO A 55 5.98 4.00 3.27
CA PRO A 55 5.34 2.74 3.62
C PRO A 55 3.82 2.85 3.48
N MET A 56 3.24 2.12 2.52
CA MET A 56 1.80 2.16 2.23
C MET A 56 1.01 1.02 2.86
N GLY A 57 1.64 -0.14 3.07
CA GLY A 57 1.01 -1.33 3.64
C GLY A 57 2.04 -2.32 4.17
N GLY A 58 1.61 -3.17 5.10
CA GLY A 58 2.43 -4.22 5.67
C GLY A 58 1.59 -5.37 6.21
N ASN A 59 2.15 -6.58 6.14
CA ASN A 59 1.59 -7.75 6.79
C ASN A 59 2.05 -7.77 8.26
N VAL A 60 1.10 -7.90 9.18
CA VAL A 60 1.38 -7.98 10.61
C VAL A 60 0.96 -9.35 11.14
N ILE A 61 1.76 -9.88 12.07
CA ILE A 61 1.50 -11.17 12.70
C ILE A 61 1.45 -11.01 14.21
N ARG A 62 0.53 -11.74 14.86
CA ARG A 62 0.40 -11.69 16.31
C ARG A 62 1.60 -12.34 16.99
N ARG A 63 2.18 -11.64 17.96
CA ARG A 63 3.38 -12.05 18.71
C ARG A 63 3.17 -13.33 19.54
N ASP A 64 1.94 -13.60 19.96
CA ASP A 64 1.60 -14.75 20.80
C ASP A 64 1.48 -16.08 20.04
N LEU A 65 1.68 -16.06 18.72
CA LEU A 65 1.78 -17.29 17.90
C LEU A 65 3.11 -18.04 18.11
N GLY A 66 4.11 -17.40 18.71
CA GLY A 66 5.43 -17.98 18.94
C GLY A 66 6.38 -17.84 17.74
N ALA A 67 7.68 -17.78 18.03
CA ALA A 67 8.70 -17.46 17.03
C ALA A 67 8.71 -18.43 15.84
N ASP A 68 8.58 -19.73 16.09
CA ASP A 68 8.66 -20.75 15.04
C ASP A 68 7.50 -20.62 14.04
N LEU A 69 6.26 -20.48 14.55
CA LEU A 69 5.09 -20.29 13.70
C LEU A 69 5.13 -18.96 12.94
N MET A 70 5.63 -17.89 13.58
CA MET A 70 5.78 -16.61 12.89
C MET A 70 6.73 -16.71 11.69
N LYS A 71 7.86 -17.40 11.86
CA LYS A 71 8.84 -17.66 10.79
C LYS A 71 8.25 -18.54 9.69
N GLU A 72 7.50 -19.58 10.06
CA GLU A 72 6.83 -20.45 9.09
C GLU A 72 5.84 -19.65 8.22
N VAL A 73 5.00 -18.81 8.84
CA VAL A 73 4.06 -17.95 8.11
C VAL A 73 4.79 -16.97 7.20
N SER A 74 5.87 -16.32 7.68
CA SER A 74 6.70 -15.42 6.88
C SER A 74 7.27 -16.13 5.63
N ASN A 75 7.82 -17.33 5.82
CA ASN A 75 8.35 -18.16 4.74
C ASN A 75 7.27 -18.58 3.73
N CYS A 76 6.08 -18.95 4.21
CA CYS A 76 4.95 -19.30 3.35
C CYS A 76 4.49 -18.10 2.51
N LEU A 77 4.40 -16.91 3.10
CA LEU A 77 4.06 -15.67 2.37
C LEU A 77 5.13 -15.34 1.32
N HIS A 78 6.41 -15.42 1.68
CA HIS A 78 7.51 -15.20 0.74
C HIS A 78 7.42 -16.15 -0.47
N LYS A 79 7.27 -17.46 -0.21
CA LYS A 79 7.10 -18.46 -1.29
C LYS A 79 5.88 -18.20 -2.15
N SER A 80 4.77 -17.76 -1.55
CA SER A 80 3.56 -17.41 -2.29
C SER A 80 3.77 -16.22 -3.23
N ILE A 81 4.52 -15.20 -2.78
CA ILE A 81 4.85 -14.03 -3.62
C ILE A 81 5.77 -14.45 -4.76
N VAL A 82 6.85 -15.19 -4.47
CA VAL A 82 7.77 -15.72 -5.50
C VAL A 82 7.00 -16.52 -6.54
N TYR A 83 6.14 -17.46 -6.10
CA TYR A 83 5.33 -18.26 -7.00
C TYR A 83 4.42 -17.39 -7.89
N SER A 84 3.79 -16.36 -7.33
CA SER A 84 2.92 -15.46 -8.11
C SER A 84 3.69 -14.62 -9.14
N LEU A 85 4.94 -14.26 -8.85
CA LEU A 85 5.81 -13.54 -9.77
C LEU A 85 6.29 -14.45 -10.91
N GLU A 86 6.63 -15.70 -10.61
CA GLU A 86 7.05 -16.71 -11.58
C GLU A 86 5.87 -17.20 -12.46
N ASN A 87 4.65 -17.17 -11.93
CA ASN A 87 3.42 -17.66 -12.59
C ASN A 87 2.41 -16.51 -12.78
N ARG A 88 2.87 -15.41 -13.37
CA ARG A 88 2.13 -14.14 -13.43
C ARG A 88 0.75 -14.25 -14.08
N GLU A 89 0.64 -15.00 -15.18
CA GLU A 89 -0.63 -15.15 -15.92
C GLU A 89 -1.71 -15.82 -15.07
N ASP A 90 -1.39 -16.95 -14.43
CA ASP A 90 -2.30 -17.68 -13.56
C ASP A 90 -2.66 -16.87 -12.31
N ALA A 91 -1.67 -16.20 -11.70
CA ALA A 91 -1.89 -15.33 -10.56
C ALA A 91 -2.81 -14.16 -10.90
N LEU A 92 -2.64 -13.55 -12.08
CA LEU A 92 -3.50 -12.47 -12.56
C LEU A 92 -4.92 -13.01 -12.83
N ALA A 93 -5.06 -14.15 -13.50
CA ALA A 93 -6.36 -14.76 -13.77
C ALA A 93 -7.17 -15.01 -12.50
N TYR A 94 -6.53 -15.47 -11.42
CA TYR A 94 -7.15 -15.58 -10.11
C TYR A 94 -7.49 -14.22 -9.49
N ALA A 95 -6.55 -13.26 -9.54
CA ALA A 95 -6.75 -11.92 -8.98
C ALA A 95 -7.89 -11.14 -9.66
N MET A 96 -8.14 -11.36 -10.96
CA MET A 96 -9.20 -10.69 -11.72
C MET A 96 -10.60 -10.95 -11.15
N GLN A 97 -10.81 -12.04 -10.41
CA GLN A 97 -12.06 -12.33 -9.71
C GLN A 97 -12.40 -11.27 -8.64
N PHE A 98 -11.40 -10.54 -8.17
CA PHE A 98 -11.52 -9.49 -7.16
C PHE A 98 -11.34 -8.07 -7.74
N ALA A 99 -10.93 -7.97 -9.00
CA ALA A 99 -10.64 -6.72 -9.69
C ALA A 99 -11.95 -6.07 -10.18
N ARG A 100 -12.69 -5.46 -9.25
CA ARG A 100 -13.98 -4.74 -9.39
C ARG A 100 -14.10 -3.99 -10.74
N ASP A 101 -14.61 -4.67 -11.77
CA ASP A 101 -14.80 -4.20 -13.15
C ASP A 101 -13.56 -3.56 -13.82
N MET A 102 -12.36 -3.92 -13.34
CA MET A 102 -11.13 -3.37 -13.88
C MET A 102 -10.78 -4.05 -15.21
N PRO A 103 -10.44 -3.30 -16.28
CA PRO A 103 -9.89 -3.91 -17.50
C PRO A 103 -8.61 -4.70 -17.18
N PRO A 104 -8.40 -5.89 -17.78
CA PRO A 104 -7.25 -6.73 -17.50
C PRO A 104 -5.90 -6.01 -17.60
N GLU A 105 -5.75 -5.10 -18.58
CA GLU A 105 -4.51 -4.34 -18.77
C GLU A 105 -4.26 -3.33 -17.64
N LEU A 106 -5.33 -2.79 -17.07
CA LEU A 106 -5.25 -1.89 -15.92
C LEU A 106 -4.93 -2.68 -14.64
N ALA A 107 -5.49 -3.87 -14.50
CA ALA A 107 -5.23 -4.77 -13.38
C ALA A 107 -3.79 -5.27 -13.38
N ASP A 108 -3.25 -5.68 -14.53
CA ASP A 108 -1.85 -6.08 -14.66
C ASP A 108 -0.90 -4.95 -14.25
N ARG A 109 -1.15 -3.74 -14.74
CA ARG A 109 -0.40 -2.54 -14.34
C ARG A 109 -0.52 -2.26 -12.85
N PHE A 110 -1.73 -2.36 -12.28
CA PHE A 110 -1.94 -2.13 -10.85
C PHE A 110 -1.18 -3.15 -10.00
N VAL A 111 -1.24 -4.43 -10.35
CA VAL A 111 -0.51 -5.49 -9.67
C VAL A 111 1.01 -5.27 -9.77
N ALA A 112 1.53 -4.90 -10.95
CA ALA A 112 2.96 -4.61 -11.12
C ALA A 112 3.47 -3.47 -10.23
N MET A 113 2.64 -2.48 -9.91
CA MET A 113 3.05 -1.37 -9.04
C MET A 113 3.25 -1.82 -7.58
N TRP A 114 2.49 -2.81 -7.11
CA TRP A 114 2.45 -3.19 -5.70
C TRP A 114 3.08 -4.54 -5.39
N VAL A 115 3.25 -5.41 -6.39
CA VAL A 115 3.90 -6.72 -6.29
C VAL A 115 5.19 -6.68 -7.09
N ASN A 116 6.29 -6.40 -6.39
CA ASN A 116 7.65 -6.30 -6.92
C ASN A 116 8.68 -6.73 -5.87
N ASP A 117 9.96 -6.50 -6.12
CA ASP A 117 11.04 -6.91 -5.20
C ASP A 117 10.92 -6.30 -3.79
N LEU A 118 10.32 -5.11 -3.66
CA LEU A 118 10.06 -4.50 -2.35
C LEU A 118 8.96 -5.22 -1.56
N THR A 119 8.13 -6.01 -2.24
CA THR A 119 7.14 -6.89 -1.61
C THR A 119 7.81 -8.16 -1.06
N LEU A 120 8.90 -8.61 -1.67
CA LEU A 120 9.68 -9.76 -1.21
C LEU A 120 10.52 -9.41 0.03
N ASP A 121 11.18 -8.26 0.00
CA ASP A 121 11.85 -7.70 1.16
C ASP A 121 11.91 -6.17 1.06
N TYR A 122 11.44 -5.50 2.11
CA TYR A 122 11.53 -4.06 2.28
C TYR A 122 12.99 -3.55 2.24
N GLY A 123 13.96 -4.44 2.50
CA GLY A 123 15.37 -4.12 2.64
C GLY A 123 15.60 -3.09 3.76
N THR A 124 16.83 -2.60 3.88
CA THR A 124 17.18 -1.64 4.95
C THR A 124 16.39 -0.34 4.83
N ARG A 125 16.26 0.21 3.62
CA ARG A 125 15.58 1.49 3.38
C ARG A 125 14.07 1.43 3.65
N GLY A 126 13.40 0.34 3.28
CA GLY A 126 11.98 0.18 3.58
C GLY A 126 11.74 0.03 5.09
N ARG A 127 12.59 -0.73 5.79
CA ARG A 127 12.52 -0.87 7.26
C ARG A 127 12.77 0.46 7.97
N GLU A 128 13.71 1.27 7.48
CA GLU A 128 13.91 2.64 7.97
C GLU A 128 12.69 3.54 7.71
N GLY A 129 12.08 3.44 6.52
CA GLY A 129 10.85 4.16 6.18
C GLY A 129 9.71 3.87 7.16
N VAL A 130 9.50 2.60 7.51
CA VAL A 130 8.49 2.18 8.50
C VAL A 130 8.78 2.76 9.88
N LYS A 131 10.03 2.65 10.35
CA LYS A 131 10.46 3.20 11.65
C LYS A 131 10.25 4.71 11.71
N LEU A 132 10.63 5.43 10.65
CA LEU A 132 10.48 6.88 10.57
C LEU A 132 9.01 7.30 10.57
N LEU A 133 8.16 6.62 9.78
CA LEU A 133 6.72 6.92 9.72
C LEU A 133 6.06 6.79 11.08
N LEU A 134 6.32 5.70 11.81
CA LEU A 134 5.75 5.47 13.13
C LEU A 134 6.30 6.44 14.17
N LYS A 135 7.60 6.75 14.10
CA LYS A 135 8.23 7.77 14.96
C LYS A 135 7.58 9.15 14.75
N GLU A 136 7.46 9.61 13.51
CA GLU A 136 6.79 10.88 13.21
C GLU A 136 5.32 10.86 13.65
N GLY A 137 4.63 9.73 13.48
CA GLY A 137 3.26 9.54 13.94
C GLY A 137 3.12 9.74 15.44
N PHE A 138 4.05 9.21 16.24
CA PHE A 138 4.07 9.38 17.68
C PHE A 138 4.42 10.82 18.10
N GLU A 139 5.48 11.40 17.52
CA GLU A 139 5.92 12.78 17.80
C GLU A 139 4.83 13.82 17.50
N LYS A 140 3.98 13.54 16.50
CA LYS A 140 2.82 14.38 16.11
C LYS A 140 1.53 14.04 16.86
N GLY A 141 1.53 13.06 17.76
CA GLY A 141 0.35 12.63 18.50
C GLY A 141 -0.74 11.94 17.66
N ILE A 142 -0.39 11.42 16.48
CA ILE A 142 -1.30 10.64 15.61
C ILE A 142 -1.52 9.24 16.18
N ILE A 143 -0.47 8.63 16.72
CA ILE A 143 -0.55 7.36 17.45
C ILE A 143 -0.24 7.57 18.94
N PRO A 144 -0.89 6.82 19.84
CA PRO A 144 -0.83 7.09 21.27
C PRO A 144 0.49 6.65 21.94
N HIS A 145 1.26 5.77 21.32
CA HIS A 145 2.47 5.20 21.89
C HIS A 145 3.56 5.07 20.83
N GLN A 146 4.82 5.21 21.26
CA GLN A 146 5.96 4.88 20.43
C GLN A 146 5.97 3.38 20.12
N VAL A 147 6.13 3.03 18.84
CA VAL A 147 6.15 1.65 18.37
C VAL A 147 7.57 1.27 18.00
N GLU A 148 8.15 0.32 18.75
CA GLU A 148 9.37 -0.38 18.37
C GLU A 148 8.98 -1.54 17.43
N VAL A 149 9.31 -1.40 16.15
CA VAL A 149 8.97 -2.42 15.14
C VAL A 149 10.00 -3.53 15.14
N GLU A 150 9.51 -4.75 15.32
CA GLU A 150 10.26 -5.98 15.08
C GLU A 150 9.83 -6.57 13.75
N PHE A 151 10.81 -7.07 13.00
CA PHE A 151 10.57 -7.74 11.74
C PHE A 151 10.84 -9.22 11.93
N VAL A 152 9.94 -10.05 11.41
CA VAL A 152 10.14 -11.49 11.37
C VAL A 152 11.17 -11.79 10.30
N GLU A 153 12.22 -12.52 10.66
CA GLU A 153 13.23 -13.06 9.74
C GLU A 153 12.80 -14.41 9.16
#